data_AF-A0A380EAZ1-F1
#
_entry.id   AF-A0A380EAZ1-F1
#
_cell.length_a   1.000
_cell.length_b   1.000
_cell.length_c   1.000
_cell.angle_alpha   90.00
_cell.angle_beta   90.00
_cell.angle_gamma   90.00
#
_symmetry.space_group_name_H-M   'P 1'
#
loop_
_entity.id
_entity.type
_entity.pdbx_description
1 polymer ?
#
loop_
_entity_poly.entity_id
_entity_poly.type
_entity_poly.pdbx_seq_one_letter_code
_entity_poly.pdbx_strand_id
1 'polypeptide(L)'
;MKRLFDVVSSIYGLVVLSPILLITALLIKMESPGPAIFKQKRPTINNELFNIYKFRSMKIDTPNVATDLMDSTSYITKTGKVIRKTSIDELPQLLNVLKGECQL
;
A
#
# COMPACT_ATOMS: atom_id res chain seq x y z
N MET A 1 -26.22 1.33 -5.84
CA MET A 1 -25.94 2.48 -4.94
C MET A 1 -24.58 2.37 -4.26
N LYS A 2 -24.25 1.23 -3.62
CA LYS A 2 -22.94 1.02 -2.95
C LYS A 2 -21.72 1.33 -3.85
N ARG A 3 -21.72 0.85 -5.09
CA ARG A 3 -20.61 1.08 -6.04
C ARG A 3 -20.34 2.55 -6.36
N LEU A 4 -21.39 3.35 -6.53
CA LEU A 4 -21.25 4.78 -6.82
C LEU A 4 -20.66 5.51 -5.61
N PHE A 5 -21.14 5.18 -4.40
CA PHE A 5 -20.61 5.70 -3.15
C PHE A 5 -19.12 5.36 -2.98
N ASP A 6 -18.73 4.11 -3.26
CA ASP A 6 -17.33 3.66 -3.14
C ASP A 6 -16.41 4.44 -4.10
N VAL A 7 -16.85 4.62 -5.36
CA VAL A 7 -16.08 5.36 -6.37
C VAL A 7 -15.97 6.84 -5.99
N VAL A 8 -17.08 7.49 -5.64
CA VAL A 8 -17.05 8.92 -5.26
C VAL A 8 -16.19 9.14 -4.01
N SER A 9 -16.35 8.30 -2.99
CA SER A 9 -15.58 8.40 -1.75
C SER A 9 -14.10 8.12 -1.96
N SER A 10 -13.74 7.17 -2.83
CA SER A 10 -12.33 6.89 -3.14
C SER A 10 -11.67 7.98 -3.98
N ILE A 11 -12.38 8.60 -4.94
CA ILE A 11 -11.88 9.79 -5.65
C ILE A 11 -11.65 10.94 -4.65
N TYR A 12 -12.65 11.22 -3.81
CA TYR A 12 -12.55 12.27 -2.80
C TYR A 12 -11.37 12.02 -1.84
N GLY A 13 -11.24 10.80 -1.34
CA GLY A 13 -10.12 10.38 -0.50
C GLY A 13 -8.77 10.56 -1.20
N LEU A 14 -8.64 10.16 -2.46
CA LEU A 14 -7.40 10.35 -3.23
C LEU A 14 -7.03 11.82 -3.42
N VAL A 15 -8.01 12.69 -3.67
CA VAL A 15 -7.77 14.14 -3.83
C VAL A 15 -7.33 14.76 -2.50
N VAL A 16 -8.09 14.52 -1.43
CA VAL A 16 -7.82 15.10 -0.10
C VAL A 16 -6.49 14.57 0.48
N LEU A 17 -6.23 13.27 0.32
CA LEU A 17 -5.01 12.64 0.83
C LEU A 17 -3.83 12.76 -0.14
N SER A 18 -4.01 13.35 -1.33
CA SER A 18 -2.94 13.49 -2.33
C SER A 18 -1.64 14.12 -1.79
N PRO A 19 -1.66 15.14 -0.90
CA PRO A 19 -0.42 15.68 -0.35
C PRO A 19 0.31 14.63 0.52
N ILE A 20 -0.42 13.86 1.31
CA ILE A 20 0.14 12.81 2.17
C ILE A 20 0.70 11.66 1.32
N LEU A 21 -0.02 11.25 0.28
CA LEU A 21 0.43 10.22 -0.66
C LEU A 21 1.74 10.64 -1.35
N LEU A 22 1.84 11.89 -1.80
CA LEU A 22 3.03 12.43 -2.47
C LEU A 22 4.22 12.52 -1.51
N ILE A 23 4.04 13.09 -0.31
CA ILE A 23 5.10 13.19 0.69
C ILE A 23 5.60 11.79 1.07
N THR A 24 4.68 10.86 1.31
CA THR A 24 5.04 9.47 1.63
C THR A 24 5.82 8.81 0.50
N ALA A 25 5.38 8.99 -0.76
CA ALA A 25 6.09 8.44 -1.91
C ALA A 25 7.52 9.00 -2.07
N LEU A 26 7.71 10.29 -1.78
CA LEU A 26 9.03 10.93 -1.79
C LEU A 26 9.93 10.39 -0.69
N LEU A 27 9.44 10.31 0.55
CA LEU A 27 10.19 9.76 1.69
C LEU A 27 10.66 8.32 1.42
N ILE A 28 9.78 7.48 0.87
CA ILE A 28 10.12 6.08 0.52
C ILE A 28 11.20 6.01 -0.57
N LYS A 29 11.15 6.91 -1.57
CA LYS A 29 12.16 6.98 -2.63
C LYS A 29 13.50 7.52 -2.15
N MET A 30 13.50 8.39 -1.15
CA MET A 30 14.72 8.91 -0.53
C MET A 30 15.42 7.85 0.34
N GLU A 31 14.66 6.99 1.03
CA GLU A 31 15.24 5.95 1.91
C GLU A 31 15.73 4.70 1.16
N SER A 32 15.14 4.36 0.01
CA SER A 32 15.50 3.17 -0.77
C SER A 32 15.25 3.40 -2.26
N PRO A 33 16.12 2.91 -3.16
CA PRO A 33 15.89 2.97 -4.60
C PRO A 33 14.58 2.25 -4.99
N GLY A 34 14.06 2.53 -6.19
CA GLY A 34 12.90 1.84 -6.80
C GLY A 34 11.51 2.42 -6.49
N PRO A 35 10.43 1.69 -6.86
CA PRO A 35 9.06 2.21 -6.81
C PRO A 35 8.51 2.32 -5.39
N ALA A 36 7.86 3.45 -5.08
CA ALA A 36 7.25 3.67 -3.77
C ALA A 36 5.98 2.83 -3.54
N ILE A 37 5.25 2.51 -4.60
CA ILE A 37 4.07 1.65 -4.55
C ILE A 37 4.45 0.29 -5.10
N PHE A 38 4.10 -0.77 -4.36
CA PHE A 38 4.24 -2.15 -4.82
C PHE A 38 2.87 -2.83 -4.90
N LYS A 39 2.81 -3.92 -5.67
CA LYS A 39 1.62 -4.75 -5.82
C LYS A 39 1.82 -6.04 -5.05
N GLN A 40 0.83 -6.41 -4.24
CA GLN A 40 0.80 -7.71 -3.57
C GLN A 40 -0.40 -8.52 -4.04
N LYS A 41 -0.21 -9.80 -4.35
CA LYS A 41 -1.34 -10.68 -4.68
C LYS A 41 -2.09 -11.05 -3.40
N ARG A 42 -3.41 -10.89 -3.40
CA ARG A 42 -4.30 -11.32 -2.31
C ARG A 42 -5.47 -12.13 -2.88
N PRO A 43 -5.86 -13.24 -2.23
CA PRO A 43 -7.03 -13.99 -2.60
C PRO A 43 -8.30 -13.22 -2.21
N THR A 44 -9.31 -13.23 -3.07
CA THR A 44 -10.68 -12.82 -2.75
C THR A 44 -11.45 -13.97 -2.09
N ILE A 45 -12.68 -13.70 -1.66
CA ILE A 45 -13.58 -14.73 -1.12
C ILE A 45 -13.91 -15.83 -2.13
N ASN A 46 -13.85 -15.51 -3.43
CA ASN A 46 -14.06 -16.46 -4.53
C ASN A 46 -12.76 -17.15 -4.98
N ASN A 47 -11.69 -17.03 -4.18
CA ASN A 47 -10.36 -17.58 -4.46
C ASN A 47 -9.70 -17.03 -5.74
N GLU A 48 -10.17 -15.89 -6.24
CA GLU A 48 -9.53 -15.17 -7.33
C GLU A 48 -8.41 -14.29 -6.77
N LEU A 49 -7.27 -14.22 -7.47
CA LEU A 49 -6.16 -13.37 -7.04
C LEU A 49 -6.32 -11.96 -7.63
N PHE A 50 -6.32 -10.95 -6.76
CA PHE A 50 -6.21 -9.55 -7.19
C PHE A 50 -4.95 -8.91 -6.64
N ASN A 51 -4.52 -7.82 -7.29
CA ASN A 51 -3.30 -7.10 -6.91
C ASN A 51 -3.66 -5.91 -6.02
N ILE A 52 -3.38 -5.99 -4.73
CA ILE A 52 -3.55 -4.86 -3.80
C ILE A 52 -2.38 -3.88 -3.95
N TYR A 53 -2.69 -2.58 -4.01
CA TYR A 53 -1.67 -1.51 -4.04
C TYR A 53 -1.32 -1.09 -2.62
N LYS A 54 -0.03 -1.07 -2.28
CA LYS A 54 0.45 -0.58 -0.99
C LYS A 54 1.71 0.24 -1.16
N PHE A 55 1.97 1.14 -0.22
CA PHE A 55 3.30 1.75 -0.12
C PHE A 55 4.32 0.73 0.39
N ARG A 56 5.49 0.79 -0.20
CA ARG A 56 6.62 -0.04 0.18
C ARG A 56 7.14 0.41 1.54
N SER A 57 7.08 -0.51 2.51
CA SER A 57 7.58 -0.30 3.88
C SER A 57 8.92 -0.98 4.16
N MET A 58 9.38 -1.86 3.27
CA MET A 58 10.61 -2.64 3.40
C MET A 58 11.64 -2.27 2.32
N LYS A 59 12.92 -2.47 2.59
CA LYS A 59 14.02 -2.25 1.62
C LYS A 59 13.92 -3.24 0.45
N ILE A 60 14.47 -2.88 -0.70
CA ILE A 60 14.47 -3.76 -1.89
C ILE A 60 15.23 -5.05 -1.64
N ASP A 61 16.34 -4.98 -0.89
CA ASP A 61 17.22 -6.13 -0.65
C ASP A 61 16.68 -7.08 0.44
N THR A 62 15.39 -6.97 0.79
CA THR A 62 14.75 -7.90 1.73
C THR A 62 14.66 -9.28 1.07
N PRO A 63 15.33 -10.31 1.60
CA PRO A 63 15.22 -11.63 1.01
C PRO A 63 13.84 -12.22 1.27
N ASN A 64 13.33 -12.95 0.28
CA ASN A 64 11.99 -13.54 0.28
C ASN A 64 11.96 -14.86 1.09
N VAL A 65 12.24 -14.76 2.38
CA VAL A 65 12.19 -15.87 3.35
C VAL A 65 11.02 -15.67 4.31
N ALA A 66 10.49 -16.78 4.83
CA ALA A 66 9.38 -16.76 5.78
C ALA A 66 9.71 -15.84 6.97
N THR A 67 8.75 -14.98 7.33
CA THR A 67 8.89 -13.95 8.37
C THR A 67 9.34 -14.50 9.73
N ASP A 68 9.07 -15.78 10.00
CA ASP A 68 9.44 -16.45 11.26
C ASP A 68 10.93 -16.81 11.36
N LEU A 69 11.65 -16.83 10.23
CA LEU A 69 13.07 -17.18 10.14
C LEU A 69 13.97 -15.93 10.00
N MET A 70 13.38 -14.75 9.94
CA MET A 70 14.10 -13.49 9.78
C MET A 70 13.70 -12.47 10.82
N ASP A 71 14.69 -11.68 11.27
CA ASP A 71 14.40 -10.41 11.90
C ASP A 71 13.86 -9.43 10.85
N SER A 72 12.57 -9.58 10.54
CA SER A 72 11.84 -8.74 9.60
C SER A 72 11.90 -7.26 9.98
N THR A 73 12.20 -6.93 11.23
CA THR A 73 12.34 -5.55 11.70
C THR A 73 13.58 -4.86 11.14
N SER A 74 14.66 -5.61 10.88
CA SER A 74 15.91 -5.08 10.32
C SER A 74 15.77 -4.55 8.88
N TYR A 75 14.75 -5.01 8.15
CA TYR A 75 14.48 -4.64 6.76
C TYR A 75 13.38 -3.58 6.60
N ILE A 76 12.66 -3.25 7.67
CA ILE A 76 11.67 -2.18 7.68
C ILE A 76 12.40 -0.83 7.66
N THR A 77 11.99 0.02 6.74
CA THR A 77 12.54 1.38 6.62
C THR A 77 12.00 2.30 7.73
N LYS A 78 12.66 3.41 8.05
CA LYS A 78 12.18 4.31 9.13
C LYS A 78 10.82 4.89 8.76
N THR A 79 10.67 5.34 7.52
CA THR A 79 9.38 5.75 6.96
C THR A 79 8.39 4.59 6.98
N GLY A 80 8.82 3.39 6.56
CA GLY A 80 8.05 2.15 6.60
C GLY A 80 7.43 1.83 7.96
N LYS A 81 8.17 2.04 9.05
CA LYS A 81 7.69 1.82 10.42
C LYS A 81 6.57 2.80 10.80
N VAL A 82 6.68 4.05 10.39
CA VAL A 82 5.66 5.08 10.66
C VAL A 82 4.40 4.80 9.86
N ILE A 83 4.52 4.59 8.54
CA ILE A 83 3.35 4.40 7.66
C ILE A 83 2.56 3.14 7.99
N ARG A 84 3.22 2.07 8.47
CA ARG A 84 2.55 0.87 8.97
C ARG A 84 1.79 1.13 10.27
N LYS A 85 2.34 1.95 11.17
CA LYS A 85 1.71 2.29 12.44
C LYS A 85 0.48 3.18 12.24
N THR A 86 0.49 4.03 11.21
CA THR A 86 -0.60 4.95 10.88
C THR A 86 -1.52 4.46 9.77
N SER A 87 -1.33 3.23 9.28
CA SER A 87 -2.06 2.64 8.14
C SER A 87 -1.99 3.46 6.84
N ILE A 88 -1.03 4.37 6.75
CA ILE A 88 -0.80 5.19 5.54
C ILE A 88 -0.36 4.28 4.38
N ASP A 89 0.29 3.15 4.67
CA ASP A 89 0.75 2.21 3.65
C ASP A 89 -0.39 1.60 2.83
N GLU A 90 -1.60 1.63 3.36
CA GLU A 90 -2.81 1.09 2.72
C GLU A 90 -3.57 2.12 1.89
N LEU A 91 -3.27 3.41 1.97
CA LEU A 91 -3.98 4.44 1.21
C LEU A 91 -3.94 4.24 -0.32
N PRO A 92 -2.87 3.69 -0.94
CA PRO A 92 -2.89 3.35 -2.36
C PRO A 92 -3.99 2.35 -2.76
N GLN A 93 -4.58 1.61 -1.80
CA GLN A 93 -5.70 0.70 -2.04
C GLN A 93 -6.97 1.42 -2.51
N LEU A 94 -7.09 2.74 -2.32
CA LEU A 94 -8.16 3.53 -2.93
C LEU A 94 -8.19 3.37 -4.46
N LEU A 95 -7.03 3.10 -5.09
CA LEU A 95 -6.95 2.74 -6.52
C LEU A 95 -7.61 1.39 -6.83
N ASN A 96 -7.52 0.40 -5.92
CA ASN A 96 -8.24 -0.87 -6.06
C ASN A 96 -9.76 -0.65 -6.00
N VAL A 97 -10.21 0.25 -5.12
CA VAL A 97 -11.63 0.63 -5.03
C VAL A 97 -12.09 1.26 -6.34
N LEU A 98 -11.34 2.19 -6.91
CA LEU A 98 -11.66 2.76 -8.23
C LEU A 98 -11.77 1.68 -9.32
N LYS A 99 -10.84 0.72 -9.34
CA LYS A 99 -10.84 -0.40 -10.29
C LYS A 99 -11.97 -1.40 -10.08
N GLY A 100 -12.60 -1.39 -8.91
CA GLY A 100 -13.66 -2.35 -8.55
C GLY A 100 -13.12 -3.71 -8.09
N GLU A 101 -11.84 -3.77 -7.77
CA GLU A 101 -11.19 -4.95 -7.22
C GLU A 101 -11.47 -5.09 -5.72
N CYS A 102 -11.79 -3.97 -5.04
CA CYS A 102 -12.16 -3.93 -3.63
C CYS A 102 -13.30 -2.91 -3.38
N GLN A 103 -13.95 -3.00 -2.22
CA GLN A 103 -14.96 -2.05 -1.74
C GLN A 103 -14.42 -1.31 -0.51
N LEU A 104 -14.99 -0.15 -0.19
CA LEU A 104 -14.73 0.54 1.08
C LEU A 104 -15.47 -0.15 2.24
#